data_AF-A0A059F3Q8-F1
#
_entry.id   AF-A0A059F3Q8-F1
#
_cell.length_a   1.000
_cell.length_b   1.000
_cell.length_c   1.000
_cell.angle_alpha   90.00
_cell.angle_beta   90.00
_cell.angle_gamma   90.00
#
_symmetry.space_group_name_H-M   'P 1'
#
loop_
_entity.id
_entity.type
_entity.pdbx_description
1 polymer ?
#
loop_
_entity_poly.entity_id
_entity_poly.type
_entity_poly.pdbx_seq_one_letter_code
_entity_poly.pdbx_strand_id
1 'polypeptide(L)'
;MLNFKCKSHRGRSPHNRTDALVIAEVLNNKVSRVFATNIFDKSQSTLAPIICSQVAASSIIWTNEHRSYNNLRNFSSIHDTVCHKYNFISFV
;
A
#
# COMPACT_ATOMS: atom_id res chain seq x y z
N MET A 1 13.09 35.96 11.65
CA MET A 1 11.90 35.09 11.50
C MET A 1 12.09 34.26 10.24
N LEU A 2 12.61 33.04 10.37
CA LEU A 2 12.96 32.18 9.23
C LEU A 2 11.67 31.65 8.58
N ASN A 3 11.46 32.04 7.33
CA ASN A 3 10.31 31.67 6.51
C ASN A 3 10.41 30.18 6.15
N PHE A 4 10.02 29.30 7.07
CA PHE A 4 9.96 27.86 6.84
C PHE A 4 8.75 27.58 5.95
N LYS A 5 8.90 27.80 4.63
CA LYS A 5 7.96 27.26 3.65
C LYS A 5 8.10 25.74 3.71
N CYS A 6 7.30 25.12 4.57
CA CYS A 6 7.05 23.68 4.56
C CYS A 6 6.78 23.31 3.10
N LYS A 7 7.52 22.33 2.57
CA LYS A 7 7.34 21.82 1.21
C LYS A 7 5.93 21.22 1.11
N SER A 8 4.92 22.06 0.90
CA SER A 8 3.61 21.60 0.51
C SER A 8 3.73 21.21 -0.96
N HIS A 9 3.45 19.95 -1.25
CA HIS A 9 3.42 19.41 -2.59
C HIS A 9 2.36 20.19 -3.40
N ARG A 10 2.75 21.29 -4.06
CA ARG A 10 1.89 22.05 -4.97
C ARG A 10 1.46 21.10 -6.09
N GLY A 11 0.18 20.76 -6.15
CA GLY A 11 -0.37 20.07 -7.33
C GLY A 11 -1.32 18.90 -7.10
N ARG A 12 -2.00 18.78 -5.95
CA ARG A 12 -3.18 17.90 -5.88
C ARG A 12 -4.39 18.67 -5.38
N SER A 13 -5.36 18.86 -6.27
CA SER A 13 -6.68 19.36 -5.89
C SER A 13 -7.23 18.45 -4.76
N PRO A 14 -7.72 19.02 -3.64
CA PRO A 14 -8.28 18.22 -2.56
C PRO A 14 -9.50 17.38 -3.00
N HIS A 15 -10.16 17.78 -4.10
CA HIS A 15 -11.38 17.15 -4.62
C HIS A 15 -11.14 16.15 -5.77
N ASN A 16 -9.92 16.00 -6.29
CA ASN A 16 -9.62 15.08 -7.41
C ASN A 16 -8.48 14.11 -7.06
N ARG A 17 -8.55 13.52 -5.86
CA ARG A 17 -7.57 12.51 -5.42
C ARG A 17 -8.00 11.15 -5.93
N THR A 18 -7.70 10.88 -7.20
CA THR A 18 -7.64 9.48 -7.64
C THR A 18 -6.35 8.91 -7.09
N ASP A 19 -6.45 7.85 -6.29
CA ASP A 19 -5.30 7.07 -5.84
C ASP A 19 -5.27 5.74 -6.61
N ALA A 20 -4.14 5.05 -6.57
CA ALA A 20 -3.99 3.73 -7.17
C ALA A 20 -3.58 2.71 -6.12
N LEU A 21 -4.14 1.50 -6.22
CA LEU A 21 -3.70 0.33 -5.47
C LEU A 21 -2.99 -0.61 -6.44
N VAL A 22 -1.77 -1.02 -6.08
CA VAL A 22 -0.98 -1.99 -6.84
C VAL A 22 -0.66 -3.18 -5.93
N ILE A 23 -0.93 -4.38 -6.41
CA ILE A 23 -0.63 -5.65 -5.75
C ILE A 23 0.30 -6.42 -6.68
N ALA A 24 1.52 -6.68 -6.23
CA ALA A 24 2.50 -7.47 -6.97
C ALA A 24 2.69 -8.81 -6.26
N GLU A 25 2.46 -9.88 -7.01
CA GLU A 25 2.73 -11.24 -6.58
C GLU A 25 4.20 -11.55 -6.86
N VAL A 26 4.91 -12.08 -5.87
CA VAL A 26 6.34 -12.41 -5.96
C VAL A 26 6.53 -13.88 -5.62
N LEU A 27 7.06 -14.63 -6.59
CA LEU A 27 7.42 -16.04 -6.46
C LEU A 27 8.90 -16.20 -6.80
N ASN A 28 9.67 -16.90 -5.97
CA ASN A 28 11.11 -17.13 -6.18
C ASN A 28 11.89 -15.82 -6.46
N ASN A 29 11.61 -14.76 -5.69
CA ASN A 29 12.19 -13.42 -5.85
C ASN A 29 11.96 -12.76 -7.21
N LYS A 30 10.94 -13.20 -7.96
CA LYS A 30 10.54 -12.60 -9.23
C LYS A 30 9.06 -12.24 -9.20
N VAL A 31 8.72 -11.10 -9.81
CA VAL A 31 7.32 -10.69 -9.96
C VAL A 31 6.65 -11.65 -10.96
N SER A 32 5.63 -12.38 -10.50
CA SER A 32 4.87 -13.34 -11.34
C SER A 32 3.62 -12.70 -11.94
N ARG A 33 2.93 -11.86 -11.16
CA ARG A 33 1.68 -11.21 -11.55
C ARG A 33 1.57 -9.83 -10.91
N VAL A 34 0.95 -8.89 -11.61
CA VAL A 34 0.63 -7.56 -11.08
C VAL A 34 -0.84 -7.26 -11.31
N PHE A 35 -1.50 -6.76 -10.28
CA PHE A 35 -2.83 -6.19 -10.33
C PHE A 35 -2.75 -4.70 -9.97
N ALA A 36 -3.40 -3.85 -10.77
CA ALA A 36 -3.47 -2.42 -10.51
C ALA A 36 -4.90 -1.92 -10.74
N THR A 37 -5.40 -1.11 -9.81
CA THR A 37 -6.72 -0.48 -9.94
C THR A 37 -6.70 0.94 -9.38
N ASN A 38 -7.54 1.78 -9.94
CA ASN A 38 -7.84 3.09 -9.35
C ASN A 38 -8.74 2.90 -8.13
N ILE A 39 -8.50 3.69 -7.10
CA ILE A 39 -9.28 3.75 -5.87
C ILE A 39 -9.68 5.20 -5.60
N PHE A 40 -10.94 5.39 -5.21
CA PHE A 40 -11.48 6.72 -4.90
C PHE A 40 -11.18 7.14 -3.45
N ASP A 41 -10.93 6.17 -2.58
CA ASP A 41 -10.52 6.39 -1.22
C ASP A 41 -9.54 5.31 -0.75
N LYS A 42 -8.78 5.62 0.30
CA LYS A 42 -7.87 4.69 0.98
C LYS A 42 -8.50 4.09 2.24
N SER A 43 -9.82 4.06 2.35
CA SER A 43 -10.49 3.47 3.51
C SER A 43 -10.27 1.96 3.53
N GLN A 44 -10.33 1.36 4.71
CA GLN A 44 -10.25 -0.09 4.84
C GLN A 44 -11.42 -0.77 4.10
N SER A 45 -12.62 -0.20 4.13
CA SER A 45 -13.81 -0.72 3.44
C SER A 45 -13.61 -0.84 1.93
N THR A 46 -12.79 0.02 1.33
CA THR A 46 -12.46 -0.03 -0.09
C THR A 46 -11.29 -0.98 -0.35
N LEU A 47 -10.22 -0.91 0.46
CA LEU A 47 -8.98 -1.65 0.22
C LEU A 47 -9.09 -3.14 0.54
N ALA A 48 -9.70 -3.50 1.67
CA ALA A 48 -9.77 -4.88 2.15
C ALA A 48 -10.44 -5.85 1.15
N PRO A 49 -11.64 -5.56 0.60
CA PRO A 49 -12.27 -6.48 -0.35
C PRO A 49 -11.46 -6.62 -1.64
N ILE A 50 -10.83 -5.55 -2.13
CA ILE A 50 -9.97 -5.62 -3.32
C ILE A 50 -8.78 -6.55 -3.04
N ILE A 51 -8.10 -6.38 -1.92
CA ILE A 51 -6.96 -7.23 -1.54
C ILE A 51 -7.40 -8.69 -1.38
N CYS A 52 -8.50 -8.96 -0.67
CA CYS A 52 -9.01 -10.32 -0.46
C CYS A 52 -9.43 -11.00 -1.78
N SER A 53 -9.90 -10.24 -2.77
CA SER A 53 -10.26 -10.78 -4.08
C SER A 53 -9.04 -11.17 -4.93
N GLN A 54 -7.90 -10.51 -4.69
CA GLN A 54 -6.70 -10.67 -5.52
C GLN A 54 -5.62 -11.54 -4.88
N VAL A 55 -5.65 -11.71 -3.56
CA VAL A 55 -4.63 -12.44 -2.80
C VAL A 55 -5.20 -13.78 -2.32
N ALA A 56 -4.47 -14.87 -2.58
CA ALA A 56 -4.85 -16.19 -2.09
C ALA A 56 -4.80 -16.25 -0.57
N ALA A 57 -5.71 -17.01 0.05
CA ALA A 57 -5.70 -17.24 1.49
C ALA A 57 -4.34 -17.77 1.96
N SER A 58 -3.92 -17.39 3.18
CA SER A 58 -2.63 -17.75 3.78
C SER A 58 -1.39 -17.17 3.09
N SER A 59 -1.54 -16.23 2.15
CA SER A 59 -0.40 -15.50 1.59
C SER A 59 0.24 -14.56 2.62
N ILE A 60 1.54 -14.29 2.45
CA ILE A 60 2.25 -13.23 3.17
C ILE A 60 2.04 -11.92 2.41
N ILE A 61 1.42 -10.94 3.06
CA ILE A 61 1.17 -9.61 2.51
C ILE A 61 2.11 -8.60 3.18
N TRP A 62 2.88 -7.92 2.36
CA TRP A 62 3.71 -6.79 2.76
C TRP A 62 3.02 -5.49 2.35
N THR A 63 2.65 -4.64 3.31
CA THR A 63 2.15 -3.29 3.02
C THR A 63 3.01 -2.21 3.66
N ASN A 64 2.80 -0.96 3.29
CA ASN A 64 3.28 0.16 4.09
C ASN A 64 2.46 0.31 5.40
N GLU A 65 2.89 1.22 6.28
CA GLU A 65 2.30 1.49 7.60
C GLU A 65 0.97 2.28 7.57
N HIS A 66 0.23 2.26 6.45
CA HIS A 66 -1.03 2.98 6.38
C HIS A 66 -2.11 2.31 7.25
N ARG A 67 -2.76 3.10 8.12
CA ARG A 67 -3.76 2.63 9.11
C ARG A 67 -4.87 1.73 8.55
N SER A 68 -5.23 1.91 7.28
CA SER A 68 -6.28 1.12 6.63
C SER A 68 -5.92 -0.35 6.43
N TYR A 69 -4.64 -0.70 6.56
CA TYR A 69 -4.15 -2.08 6.47
C TYR A 69 -4.11 -2.80 7.82
N ASN A 70 -4.32 -2.11 8.95
CA ASN A 70 -4.17 -2.69 10.30
C ASN A 70 -5.00 -3.96 10.52
N ASN A 71 -6.15 -4.06 9.87
CA ASN A 71 -7.08 -5.17 10.01
C ASN A 71 -6.88 -6.27 8.97
N LEU A 72 -5.86 -6.19 8.09
CA LEU A 72 -5.57 -7.24 7.10
C LEU A 72 -5.25 -8.60 7.75
N ARG A 73 -4.71 -8.58 8.98
CA ARG A 73 -4.50 -9.80 9.80
C ARG A 73 -5.80 -10.58 10.06
N ASN A 74 -6.94 -9.91 10.07
CA ASN A 74 -8.24 -10.54 10.30
C ASN A 74 -8.78 -11.26 9.05
N PHE A 75 -8.14 -11.12 7.89
CA PHE A 75 -8.58 -11.70 6.62
C PHE A 75 -7.68 -12.86 6.17
N SER A 76 -7.24 -13.71 7.12
CA SER A 76 -6.49 -14.96 6.85
C SER A 76 -5.14 -14.80 6.13
N SER A 77 -4.53 -13.62 6.22
CA SER A 77 -3.22 -13.33 5.62
C SER A 77 -2.19 -13.03 6.71
N ILE A 78 -0.96 -13.52 6.55
CA ILE A 78 0.16 -13.07 7.39
C ILE A 78 0.51 -11.67 6.91
N HIS A 79 0.38 -10.68 7.79
CA HIS A 79 0.53 -9.28 7.41
C HIS A 79 1.68 -8.63 8.18
N ASP A 80 2.65 -8.17 7.39
CA ASP A 80 3.82 -7.44 7.86
C ASP A 80 3.85 -6.04 7.22
N THR A 81 4.32 -5.08 8.02
CA THR A 81 4.45 -3.68 7.63
C THR A 81 5.90 -3.36 7.29
N VAL A 82 6.11 -2.76 6.12
CA VAL A 82 7.39 -2.23 5.67
C VAL A 82 7.44 -0.73 5.95
N CYS A 83 8.39 -0.32 6.79
CA CYS A 83 8.69 1.09 7.02
C CYS A 83 9.70 1.60 5.99
N HIS A 84 9.28 2.50 5.10
CA HIS A 84 10.18 3.14 4.12
C HIS A 84 11.29 4.01 4.76
N LYS A 85 11.22 4.28 6.07
CA LYS A 85 12.26 5.01 6.80
C LYS A 85 13.47 4.13 7.13
N TYR A 86 13.27 2.83 7.30
CA TYR A 86 14.29 1.90 7.82
C TYR A 86 14.66 0.78 6.83
N ASN A 87 13.78 0.47 5.87
CA ASN A 87 14.00 -0.58 4.87
C ASN A 87 14.15 0.04 3.48
N PHE A 88 15.25 0.76 3.23
CA PHE A 88 15.80 0.80 1.88
C PHE A 88 16.55 -0.52 1.71
N ILE A 89 15.94 -1.45 0.98
CA ILE A 89 16.54 -2.75 0.68
C ILE A 89 17.85 -2.47 -0.06
N SER A 90 18.98 -2.59 0.65
CA SER A 90 20.29 -2.69 0.00
C SER A 90 20.34 -4.08 -0.60
N PHE A 91 20.20 -4.16 -1.93
CA PHE A 91 20.60 -5.36 -2.66
C PHE A 91 22.12 -5.48 -2.50
N VAL A 92 22.57 -6.56 -1.87
CA VAL A 92 23.96 -7.03 -1.93
C VAL A 92 24.13 -7.80 -3.23
#